data_AF-A0A3M0LWH3-F1
#
_entry.id   AF-A0A3M0LWH3-F1
#
_cell.length_a   1.000
_cell.length_b   1.000
_cell.length_c   1.000
_cell.angle_alpha   90.00
_cell.angle_beta   90.00
_cell.angle_gamma   90.00
#
_symmetry.space_group_name_H-M   'P 1'
#
loop_
_entity.id
_entity.type
_entity.pdbx_description
1 polymer ?
#
loop_
_entity_poly.entity_id
_entity_poly.type
_entity_poly.pdbx_seq_one_letter_code
_entity_poly.pdbx_strand_id
1 'polypeptide(L)' 'MLVGELLKKYRTEKMKKQKQWVGNVISPSFYAKVEKNIHRITVDDLIELLHYNKISVLNFFSKLDRQEQSQNAFK' A
#
# COMPACT_ATOMS: atom_id res chain seq x y z
N MET A 1 -1.16 -11.60 1.22
CA MET A 1 -1.56 -10.18 1.15
C MET A 1 -0.87 -9.55 -0.05
N LEU A 2 -1.57 -8.75 -0.86
CA LEU A 2 -0.97 -8.00 -1.97
C LEU A 2 -0.63 -6.56 -1.56
N VAL A 3 0.21 -5.87 -2.34
CA VAL A 3 0.61 -4.46 -2.11
C VAL A 3 -0.61 -3.56 -1.85
N GLY A 4 -1.68 -3.73 -2.64
CA GLY A 4 -2.91 -2.94 -2.50
C GLY A 4 -3.62 -3.12 -1.15
N GLU A 5 -3.63 -4.33 -0.62
CA GLU A 5 -4.23 -4.63 0.69
C GLU A 5 -3.41 -4.03 1.84
N LEU A 6 -2.08 -4.09 1.74
CA LEU A 6 -1.20 -3.47 2.73
C LEU A 6 -1.35 -1.95 2.75
N LEU A 7 -1.36 -1.34 1.57
CA LEU A 7 -1.61 0.09 1.41
C LEU A 7 -2.95 0.50 2.04
N LYS A 8 -4.00 -0.30 1.80
CA LYS A 8 -5.32 -0.09 2.42
C LYS A 8 -5.24 -0.15 3.94
N LYS A 9 -4.55 -1.16 4.50
CA LYS A 9 -4.36 -1.31 5.95
C LYS A 9 -3.68 -0.08 6.55
N TYR A 10 -2.54 0.32 5.99
CA TYR A 10 -1.80 1.53 6.41
C TYR A 10 -2.67 2.80 6.34
N ARG A 11 -3.48 2.94 5.28
CA ARG A 11 -4.40 4.07 5.14
C ARG A 11 -5.45 4.08 6.23
N THR A 12 -6.08 2.94 6.50
CA THR A 12 -7.12 2.83 7.52
C THR A 12 -6.57 3.04 8.93
N GLU A 13 -5.37 2.56 9.23
CA GLU A 13 -4.68 2.80 10.51
C GLU A 13 -4.42 4.29 10.76
N LYS A 14 -4.17 5.06 9.70
CA LYS A 14 -4.03 6.53 9.79
C LYS A 14 -5.35 7.29 9.67
N MET A 15 -6.50 6.60 9.63
CA MET A 15 -7.84 7.17 9.49
C MET A 15 -8.00 8.14 8.29
N LYS A 16 -7.24 7.90 7.21
CA LYS A 16 -7.27 8.76 6.02
C LYS A 16 -8.28 8.27 4.99
N LYS A 17 -9.03 9.19 4.38
CA LYS A 17 -9.77 8.91 3.13
C LYS A 17 -8.78 8.70 1.98
N GLN A 18 -9.17 7.97 0.93
CA GLN A 18 -8.33 7.72 -0.24
C GLN A 18 -7.77 9.03 -0.84
N LYS A 19 -8.61 10.07 -0.97
CA LYS A 19 -8.17 11.41 -1.44
C LYS A 19 -7.04 12.02 -0.59
N GLN A 20 -7.11 11.88 0.74
CA GLN A 20 -6.09 12.41 1.65
C GLN A 20 -4.82 11.55 1.66
N TRP A 21 -4.98 10.26 1.36
CA TRP A 21 -3.89 9.29 1.30
C TRP A 21 -3.00 9.50 0.09
N VAL A 22 -3.60 9.73 -1.07
CA VAL A 22 -2.85 9.84 -2.34
C VAL A 22 -2.31 11.24 -2.59
N GLY A 23 -2.93 12.27 -2.01
CA GLY A 23 -2.53 13.66 -2.26
C GLY A 23 -2.49 13.96 -3.75
N ASN A 24 -1.32 14.37 -4.22
CA ASN A 24 -1.05 14.68 -5.63
C ASN A 24 -0.20 13.61 -6.33
N VAL A 25 0.13 12.50 -5.65
CA VAL A 25 0.99 11.44 -6.19
C VAL A 25 0.26 10.68 -7.31
N ILE A 26 -0.96 10.24 -7.01
CA ILE A 26 -1.82 9.50 -7.95
C ILE A 26 -3.28 9.89 -7.77
N SER A 27 -4.10 9.63 -8.78
CA SER A 27 -5.53 9.91 -8.68
C SER A 27 -6.21 9.00 -7.63
N PRO A 28 -7.19 9.52 -6.85
CA PRO A 28 -7.94 8.71 -5.89
C PRO A 28 -8.67 7.53 -6.56
N SER A 29 -9.16 7.71 -7.79
CA SER A 29 -9.86 6.68 -8.56
C SER A 29 -8.93 5.54 -8.97
N PHE A 30 -7.70 5.85 -9.39
CA PHE A 30 -6.68 4.84 -9.66
C PHE A 30 -6.31 4.08 -8.39
N TYR A 31 -6.03 4.80 -7.30
CA TYR A 31 -5.68 4.19 -6.03
C TYR A 31 -6.79 3.29 -5.45
N ALA A 32 -8.06 3.65 -5.64
CA ALA A 32 -9.18 2.78 -5.25
C ALA A 32 -9.18 1.43 -6.00
N LYS A 33 -8.69 1.39 -7.24
CA LYS A 33 -8.49 0.14 -8.00
C LYS A 33 -7.26 -0.62 -7.54
N VAL A 34 -6.19 0.09 -7.12
CA VAL A 34 -5.01 -0.51 -6.50
C VAL A 34 -5.37 -1.20 -5.18
N GLU A 35 -6.12 -0.57 -4.28
CA GLU A 35 -6.55 -1.18 -3.01
C GLU A 35 -7.45 -2.42 -3.20
N LYS A 36 -8.10 -2.54 -4.36
CA LYS A 36 -8.92 -3.69 -4.75
C LYS A 36 -8.14 -4.74 -5.55
N ASN A 37 -6.83 -4.57 -5.72
CA ASN A 37 -5.96 -5.40 -6.54
C ASN A 37 -6.40 -5.52 -8.02
N ILE A 38 -7.19 -4.58 -8.52
CA ILE A 38 -7.64 -4.54 -9.93
C ILE A 38 -6.54 -3.93 -10.80
N HIS A 39 -5.84 -2.91 -10.28
CA HIS A 39 -4.74 -2.25 -10.96
C HIS A 39 -3.44 -2.47 -10.21
N ARG A 40 -2.34 -2.62 -10.96
CA ARG A 40 -0.99 -2.61 -10.42
C ARG A 40 -0.52 -1.16 -10.27
N ILE A 41 0.21 -0.88 -9.20
CA ILE A 41 0.92 0.38 -8.99
C ILE A 41 2.37 0.20 -9.46
N THR A 42 2.95 1.24 -10.06
CA THR A 42 4.38 1.21 -10.41
C THR A 42 5.22 1.30 -9.13
N VAL A 43 6.51 0.93 -9.22
CA VAL A 43 7.41 1.04 -8.07
C VAL A 43 7.65 2.50 -7.71
N ASP A 44 7.80 3.39 -8.70
CA ASP A 44 8.02 4.82 -8.48
C ASP A 44 6.81 5.47 -7.75
N ASP A 45 5.58 5.24 -8.25
CA ASP A 45 4.36 5.73 -7.59
C ASP A 45 4.21 5.17 -6.17
N LEU A 46 4.59 3.90 -5.96
CA LEU A 46 4.54 3.27 -4.65
C LEU A 46 5.51 3.96 -3.68
N ILE A 47 6.77 4.14 -4.09
CA ILE A 47 7.79 4.78 -3.25
C ILE A 47 7.39 6.22 -2.93
N GLU A 48 6.92 6.97 -3.92
CA GLU A 48 6.46 8.35 -3.71
C GLU A 48 5.25 8.41 -2.75
N LEU A 49 4.29 7.50 -2.91
CA LEU A 49 3.12 7.40 -2.02
C LEU A 49 3.52 7.06 -0.57
N LEU A 50 4.51 6.19 -0.38
CA LEU A 50 5.04 5.84 0.94
C LEU A 50 5.75 7.04 1.58
N HIS A 51 6.60 7.74 0.83
CA HIS A 51 7.28 8.94 1.29
C HIS A 51 6.28 10.05 1.65
N TYR A 52 5.28 10.31 0.80
CA TYR A 52 4.21 11.27 1.04
C TYR A 52 3.47 10.99 2.37
N ASN A 53 3.28 9.71 2.71
CA ASN A 53 2.65 9.29 3.94
C ASN A 53 3.62 9.06 5.12
N LYS A 54 4.90 9.43 4.98
CA LYS A 54 5.94 9.22 6.00
C LYS A 54 6.03 7.75 6.45
N ILE A 55 6.05 6.84 5.49
CA ILE A 55 6.21 5.40 5.71
C ILE A 55 7.59 4.99 5.20
N SER A 56 8.36 4.30 6.04
CA SER A 56 9.63 3.72 5.63
C SER A 56 9.41 2.63 4.59
N VAL A 57 10.06 2.76 3.44
CA VAL A 57 10.04 1.79 2.34
C VAL A 57 10.50 0.41 2.83
N LEU A 58 11.60 0.35 3.58
CA LEU A 58 12.12 -0.89 4.16
C LEU A 58 11.13 -1.55 5.13
N ASN A 59 10.46 -0.76 5.97
CA ASN A 59 9.46 -1.28 6.90
C ASN A 59 8.20 -1.78 6.17
N PHE A 60 7.84 -1.16 5.05
CA PHE A 60 6.72 -1.59 4.23
C PHE A 60 6.99 -2.96 3.60
N PHE A 61 8.11 -3.11 2.90
CA PHE A 61 8.46 -4.38 2.24
C PHE A 61 8.75 -5.50 3.24
N SER A 62 9.42 -5.23 4.36
CA SER A 62 9.62 -6.26 5.40
C SER A 62 8.33 -6.77 6.05
N LYS A 63 7.24 -5.97 6.06
CA LYS A 63 5.90 -6.42 6.47
C LYS A 63 5.22 -7.23 5.38
N LEU A 64 5.42 -6.85 4.11
CA LEU A 64 4.92 -7.60 2.97
C LEU A 64 5.51 -9.02 2.98
N ASP A 65 6.82 -9.14 3.14
CA ASP A 65 7.55 -10.43 3.18
C ASP A 65 7.17 -11.28 4.41
N ARG A 66 7.09 -10.67 5.61
CA ARG A 66 6.72 -11.42 6.83
C ARG A 66 5.33 -12.03 6.74
N GLN A 67 4.39 -11.36 6.08
CA GLN A 67 3.04 -11.91 5.92
C GLN A 67 2.97 -12.98 4.85
N GLU A 68 3.84 -12.98 3.85
CA GLU A 68 3.99 -14.10 2.91
C GLU A 68 4.53 -15.35 3.63
N GLN A 69 5.58 -15.19 4.43
CA GLN A 69 6.15 -16.29 5.23
C GLN A 69 5.13 -16.88 6.23
N SER A 70 4.32 -16.02 6.87
CA SER A 70 3.27 -16.46 7.79
C SER A 70 2.17 -17.27 7.09
N GLN A 71 1.89 -17.02 5.80
CA GLN A 71 0.88 -17.77 5.04
C GLN A 71 1.44 -19.09 4.50
N ASN A 72 2.75 -19.16 4.25
CA ASN A 72 3.41 -20.37 3.78
C ASN A 72 3.70 -21.36 4.93
N ALA A 73 3.82 -20.91 6.17
CA ALA A 73 4.06 -21.77 7.34
C ALA A 73 2.85 -22.65 7.75
N PHE A 74 1.66 -22.41 7.18
CA PHE A 74 0.44 -23.20 7.40
C PHE A 74 -0.01 -23.99 6.16
N LYS A 75 0.84 -24.09 5.13
CA LYS A 75 0.65 -24.97 3.97
C LYS A 75 1.58 -26.17 4.07
#